data_AF-A0A2V5T7I8-F1
#
_entry.id   AF-A0A2V5T7I8-F1
#
_cell.length_a   1.000
_cell.length_b   1.000
_cell.length_c   1.000
_cell.angle_alpha   90.00
_cell.angle_beta   90.00
_cell.angle_gamma   90.00
#
_symmetry.space_group_name_H-M   'P 1'
#
loop_
_entity.id
_entity.type
_entity.pdbx_description
1 polymer ?
#
loop_
_entity_poly.entity_id
_entity_poly.type
_entity_poly.pdbx_seq_one_letter_code
_entity_poly.pdbx_strand_id
1 'polypeptide(L)' 'MLLFGGQGSAYFGDTWDWDGKHWTQLQDIGPGPRAPAGMVYDSDRGRSVLFGGVSQNAYLGDTWELYEHPEPD' A
#
# COMPACT_ATOMS: atom_id res chain seq x y z
N MET A 1 -8.76 -0.84 -8.02
CA MET A 1 -7.36 -0.51 -8.40
C MET A 1 -6.73 0.09 -7.17
N LEU A 2 -5.56 -0.40 -6.78
CA LEU A 2 -4.91 0.02 -5.54
C LEU A 2 -3.93 1.16 -5.80
N LEU A 3 -3.97 2.18 -4.94
CA LEU A 3 -2.96 3.22 -4.83
C LEU A 3 -2.44 3.24 -3.39
N PHE A 4 -1.13 3.30 -3.23
CA PHE A 4 -0.48 3.44 -1.94
C PHE A 4 0.56 4.56 -1.98
N GLY A 5 0.51 5.43 -0.98
CA GLY A 5 1.50 6.48 -0.77
C GLY A 5 1.56 7.52 -1.87
N GLY A 6 2.77 7.91 -2.25
CA GLY A 6 3.03 9.03 -3.17
C GLY A 6 3.75 10.18 -2.47
N GLN A 7 4.06 11.23 -3.24
CA GLN A 7 4.85 12.36 -2.75
C GLN A 7 4.23 13.70 -3.17
N GLY A 8 3.89 14.51 -2.16
CA GLY A 8 3.59 15.93 -2.29
C GLY A 8 4.66 16.76 -1.59
N SER A 9 4.24 17.66 -0.69
CA SER A 9 5.16 18.32 0.27
C SER A 9 5.73 17.37 1.32
N ALA A 10 5.09 16.22 1.52
CA ALA A 10 5.54 15.09 2.32
C ALA A 10 5.24 13.78 1.59
N TYR A 11 5.79 12.67 2.10
CA TYR A 11 5.38 11.34 1.67
C TYR A 11 4.02 10.99 2.29
N PHE A 12 3.20 10.29 1.53
CA PHE A 12 1.95 9.71 2.01
C PHE A 12 2.12 8.22 2.30
N GLY A 13 1.30 7.69 3.20
CA GLY A 13 1.27 6.26 3.59
C GLY A 13 -0.13 5.69 3.62
N ASP A 14 -1.12 6.42 3.12
CA ASP A 14 -2.48 5.96 2.99
C ASP A 14 -2.64 5.03 1.78
N THR A 15 -3.62 4.14 1.88
CA THR A 15 -4.01 3.22 0.81
C THR A 15 -5.41 3.57 0.34
N TRP A 16 -5.59 3.63 -0.97
CA TRP A 16 -6.87 3.90 -1.62
C TRP A 16 -7.22 2.77 -2.58
N ASP A 17 -8.48 2.33 -2.57
CA ASP A 17 -9.03 1.47 -3.61
C ASP A 17 -10.01 2.22 -4.51
N TRP A 18 -9.92 1.93 -5.79
CA TRP A 18 -10.78 2.45 -6.85
C TRP A 18 -11.68 1.36 -7.40
N ASP A 19 -13.00 1.54 -7.26
CA ASP A 19 -14.02 0.57 -7.72
C ASP A 19 -14.41 0.73 -9.21
N GLY A 20 -13.81 1.68 -9.93
CA GLY A 20 -14.22 2.06 -11.29
C GLY A 20 -15.00 3.39 -11.36
N LYS A 21 -15.45 3.91 -10.22
CA LYS A 21 -16.28 5.12 -10.11
C LYS A 21 -15.94 6.01 -8.91
N HIS A 22 -15.57 5.43 -7.76
CA HIS A 22 -15.22 6.13 -6.54
C HIS A 22 -13.93 5.59 -5.93
N TRP A 23 -13.18 6.49 -5.30
CA TRP A 23 -12.06 6.15 -4.45
C TRP A 23 -12.54 5.99 -3.01
N THR A 24 -12.13 4.90 -2.38
CA THR A 24 -12.38 4.62 -0.97
C THR A 24 -11.04 4.42 -0.26
N GLN A 25 -10.81 5.17 0.82
CA GLN A 25 -9.60 5.00 1.63
C GLN A 25 -9.73 3.72 2.47
N LEU A 26 -8.72 2.85 2.40
CA LEU A 26 -8.62 1.65 3.23
C LEU A 26 -8.04 1.99 4.60
N GLN A 27 -8.12 1.04 5.54
CA GLN A 27 -7.66 1.23 6.92
C GLN A 27 -6.15 1.51 7.00
N ASP A 28 -5.77 2.52 7.80
CA ASP A 28 -4.40 3.02 7.92
C ASP A 28 -3.58 2.27 8.99
N ILE A 29 -3.47 0.95 8.83
CA ILE A 29 -2.67 0.06 9.71
C ILE A 29 -1.44 -0.53 8.99
N GLY A 30 -1.10 0.04 7.83
CA GLY A 30 -0.13 -0.50 6.89
C GLY A 30 1.28 0.11 6.98
N PRO A 31 2.07 0.00 5.90
CA PRO A 31 3.40 0.56 5.83
C PRO A 31 3.41 2.07 6.04
N GLY A 32 4.43 2.58 6.74
CA GLY A 32 4.62 4.03 6.89
C GLY A 32 4.86 4.75 5.55
N PRO A 33 4.74 6.10 5.54
CA PRO A 33 4.78 6.91 4.33
C PRO A 33 6.04 6.74 3.48
N ARG A 34 5.86 6.54 2.18
CA ARG A 34 6.97 6.26 1.25
C ARG A 34 6.61 6.47 -0.22
N ALA A 35 7.63 6.80 -1.01
CA ALA A 35 7.62 6.74 -2.47
C ALA A 35 9.07 6.79 -3.00
N PRO A 36 9.35 6.42 -4.27
CA PRO A 36 8.58 5.47 -5.06
C PRO A 36 8.80 4.04 -4.53
N ALA A 37 7.73 3.35 -4.15
CA ALA A 37 7.79 1.95 -3.74
C ALA A 37 7.37 1.03 -4.90
N GLY A 38 7.91 -0.19 -4.95
CA GLY A 38 7.49 -1.20 -5.92
C GLY A 38 6.23 -1.90 -5.42
N MET A 39 5.21 -2.04 -6.26
CA MET A 39 3.96 -2.73 -5.91
C MET A 39 3.52 -3.67 -7.02
N VAL A 40 3.13 -4.89 -6.65
CA VAL A 40 2.60 -5.92 -7.56
C VAL A 40 1.38 -6.60 -6.93
N TYR A 41 0.48 -7.11 -7.78
CA TYR A 41 -0.64 -7.93 -7.34
C TYR A 41 -0.37 -9.41 -7.63
N ASP A 42 -0.44 -10.24 -6.60
CA ASP A 42 -0.39 -11.69 -6.68
C ASP A 42 -1.83 -12.23 -6.73
N SER A 43 -2.26 -12.61 -7.93
CA SER A 43 -3.63 -13.10 -8.16
C SER A 43 -3.89 -14.49 -7.59
N ASP A 44 -2.85 -15.32 -7.43
CA ASP A 44 -3.01 -16.69 -6.94
C ASP A 44 -3.30 -16.69 -5.43
N ARG A 45 -2.75 -15.71 -4.71
CA ARG A 45 -2.97 -15.52 -3.27
C ARG A 45 -3.97 -14.40 -2.92
N GLY A 46 -4.39 -13.61 -3.90
CA GLY A 46 -5.24 -12.44 -3.69
C GLY A 46 -4.58 -11.35 -2.84
N ARG A 47 -3.29 -11.09 -3.04
CA ARG A 47 -2.51 -10.15 -2.20
C ARG A 47 -1.84 -9.06 -3.02
N SER A 48 -1.79 -7.85 -2.50
CA SER A 48 -0.91 -6.79 -3.02
C SER A 48 0.38 -6.78 -2.23
N VAL A 49 1.52 -6.91 -2.92
CA VAL A 49 2.85 -6.92 -2.31
C VAL A 49 3.54 -5.60 -2.59
N LEU A 50 4.00 -4.94 -1.54
CA LEU A 50 4.75 -3.69 -1.57
C LEU A 50 6.19 -3.94 -1.10
N PHE A 51 7.17 -3.44 -1.84
CA PHE A 51 8.58 -3.54 -1.45
C PHE A 51 9.30 -2.19 -1.50
N GLY A 52 10.03 -1.93 -0.42
CA GLY A 52 10.97 -0.82 -0.31
C GLY A 52 10.35 0.56 -0.45
N GLY A 53 11.04 1.45 -1.17
CA GLY A 53 10.72 2.86 -1.33
C GLY A 53 11.59 3.79 -0.48
N VAL A 54 11.29 5.09 -0.53
CA VAL A 54 12.01 6.12 0.24
C VAL A 54 11.02 6.82 1.16
N SER A 55 11.36 6.88 2.45
CA SER A 55 10.66 7.72 3.43
C SER A 55 11.36 9.07 3.56
N GLN A 56 10.86 9.94 4.42
CA GLN A 56 11.52 11.21 4.71
C GLN A 56 12.95 11.05 5.23
N ASN A 57 13.27 9.93 5.90
CA ASN A 57 14.51 9.77 6.66
C ASN A 57 15.38 8.58 6.23
N ALA A 58 14.87 7.69 5.37
CA ALA A 58 15.56 6.44 5.03
C ALA A 58 15.09 5.83 3.71
N TYR A 59 16.01 5.10 3.06
CA TYR A 59 15.66 4.05 2.10
C TYR A 59 15.11 2.84 2.84
N LEU A 60 14.01 2.29 2.35
CA LEU A 60 13.30 1.19 2.97
C LEU A 60 13.58 -0.10 2.17
N GLY A 61 13.70 -1.22 2.89
CA GLY A 61 13.94 -2.55 2.31
C GLY A 61 13.02 -3.63 2.90
N ASP A 62 11.96 -3.22 3.57
CA ASP A 62 10.89 -4.05 4.09
C ASP A 62 9.91 -4.49 3.00
N THR A 63 9.17 -5.57 3.27
CA THR A 63 8.09 -6.09 2.41
C THR A 63 6.80 -6.07 3.20
N TRP A 64 5.72 -5.60 2.57
CA TRP A 64 4.38 -5.59 3.13
C TRP A 64 3.41 -6.29 2.19
N GLU A 65 2.41 -6.97 2.76
CA GLU A 65 1.31 -7.57 2.00
C GLU A 65 -0.02 -7.02 2.49
N LEU A 66 -0.86 -6.57 1.56
CA LEU A 66 -2.26 -6.25 1.79
C LEU A 66 -3.14 -7.40 1.28
N TYR A 67 -4.00 -7.91 2.14
CA TYR A 67 -4.97 -8.96 1.83
C TYR A 67 -6.18 -8.84 2.75
N GLU A 68 -7.33 -9.32 2.29
CA GLU A 68 -8.48 -9.49 3.17
C GLU A 68 -8.17 -10.61 4.15
N HIS A 69 -8.20 -10.31 5.45
CA HIS A 69 -8.13 -11.34 6.47
C HIS A 69 -9.55 -11.86 6.69
N PRO A 70 -9.88 -13.11 6.28
CA PRO A 70 -11.16 -13.69 6.66
C PRO A 70 -11.24 -13.76 8.18
N GLU A 71 -12.36 -13.34 8.76
CA GLU A 71 -12.60 -13.55 10.20
C GLU A 71 -12.48 -15.05 10.49
N PRO A 72 -11.77 -15.45 11.55
CA PRO A 72 -11.76 -16.84 11.97
C PRO A 72 -13.19 -17.24 12.40
N ASP A 73 -13.68 -18.36 11.89
CA ASP A 73 -14.95 -18.97 12.31
C ASP A 73 -15.01 -19.24 13.83
#